data_AF-A0A2T2Z2Z2-F1
#
_entry.id   AF-A0A2T2Z2Z2-F1
#
_cell.length_a   1.000
_cell.length_b   1.000
_cell.length_c   1.000
_cell.angle_alpha   90.00
_cell.angle_beta   90.00
_cell.angle_gamma   90.00
#
_symmetry.space_group_name_H-M   'P 1'
#
loop_
_entity.id
_entity.type
_entity.pdbx_description
1 polymer ?
#
loop_
_entity_poly.entity_id
_entity_poly.type
_entity_poly.pdbx_seq_one_letter_code
_entity_poly.pdbx_strand_id
1 'polypeptide(L)'
;MTPDQARDKVTKLRAHADSVHGTPEAALFYAKANELAAAYGLPLTKHRQPAAETPRPNRARPSGTQQSTPTNARRTTTMTSTATKTKPARPAGDTTMSKAFTPRTRAAFNRNSEPGAQIEGIIVAIEEEPDLDYRTRAPKLDADGNERMVPILIVQTDGTTKPYGQGLRKVWVRTGIADALIGACMDAGVTRTVVGGKVRIRYEGLGEPPAPNFSAPKLYTAVYQAPDGEGEC
;
A
#
# COMPACT_ATOMS: atom_id res chain seq x y z
N MET A 1 -9.62 5.07 -24.48
CA MET A 1 -8.23 4.76 -24.87
C MET A 1 -8.27 4.26 -26.31
N THR A 2 -7.46 4.84 -27.18
CA THR A 2 -7.48 4.50 -28.61
C THR A 2 -6.66 3.23 -28.90
N PRO A 3 -6.90 2.52 -30.02
CA PRO A 3 -6.08 1.37 -30.42
C PRO A 3 -4.58 1.67 -30.50
N ASP A 4 -4.19 2.89 -30.88
CA ASP A 4 -2.79 3.30 -30.93
C ASP A 4 -2.19 3.50 -29.53
N GLN A 5 -2.93 4.10 -28.61
CA GLN A 5 -2.53 4.17 -27.20
C GLN A 5 -2.41 2.76 -26.57
N ALA A 6 -3.22 1.80 -27.04
CA ALA A 6 -3.11 0.41 -26.62
C ALA A 6 -1.82 -0.24 -27.12
N ARG A 7 -1.42 -0.02 -28.38
CA ARG A 7 -0.14 -0.50 -28.92
C ARG A 7 1.05 0.02 -28.13
N ASP A 8 1.06 1.32 -27.81
CA ASP A 8 2.15 1.93 -27.04
C ASP A 8 2.26 1.31 -25.64
N LYS A 9 1.12 1.07 -24.97
CA LYS A 9 1.12 0.43 -23.65
C LYS A 9 1.54 -1.04 -23.71
N VAL A 10 1.10 -1.81 -24.71
CA VAL A 10 1.59 -3.20 -24.91
C VAL A 10 3.11 -3.20 -25.10
N THR A 11 3.63 -2.26 -25.90
CA THR A 11 5.07 -2.16 -26.19
C THR A 11 5.86 -1.85 -24.92
N LYS A 12 5.40 -0.88 -24.11
CA LYS A 12 6.03 -0.53 -22.83
C LYS A 12 6.00 -1.68 -21.82
N LEU A 13 4.87 -2.37 -21.69
CA LEU A 13 4.73 -3.52 -20.78
C LEU A 13 5.67 -4.66 -21.17
N ARG A 14 5.88 -4.90 -22.47
CA ARG A 14 6.80 -5.92 -22.96
C ARG A 14 8.27 -5.52 -22.76
N ALA A 15 8.62 -4.28 -23.09
CA ALA A 15 9.97 -3.78 -22.82
C ALA A 15 10.34 -3.87 -21.34
N HIS A 16 9.37 -3.59 -20.45
CA HIS A 16 9.56 -3.75 -19.01
C HIS A 16 9.69 -5.23 -18.61
N ALA A 17 8.88 -6.12 -19.18
CA ALA A 17 8.98 -7.56 -18.95
C ALA A 17 10.35 -8.13 -19.38
N ASP A 18 10.88 -7.65 -20.50
CA ASP A 18 12.20 -8.01 -21.01
C ASP A 18 13.32 -7.47 -20.09
N SER A 19 13.17 -6.27 -19.53
CA SER A 19 14.15 -5.72 -18.58
C SER A 19 14.18 -6.47 -17.25
N VAL A 20 13.05 -7.05 -16.81
CA VAL A 20 12.96 -7.85 -15.57
C VAL A 20 12.97 -9.36 -15.83
N HIS A 21 13.51 -9.81 -16.98
CA HIS A 21 13.51 -11.21 -17.39
C HIS A 21 14.02 -12.17 -16.30
N GLY A 22 13.43 -13.37 -16.22
CA GLY A 22 13.80 -14.38 -15.23
C GLY A 22 13.17 -14.20 -13.83
N THR A 23 12.43 -13.12 -13.61
CA THR A 23 11.63 -12.92 -12.39
C THR A 23 10.19 -13.40 -12.57
N PRO A 24 9.47 -13.74 -11.48
CA PRO A 24 8.02 -14.00 -11.55
C PRO A 24 7.22 -12.76 -11.98
N GLU A 25 7.79 -11.56 -11.84
CA GLU A 25 7.18 -10.30 -12.26
C GLU A 25 7.12 -10.16 -13.78
N ALA A 26 8.15 -10.65 -14.50
CA ALA A 26 8.14 -10.67 -15.97
C ALA A 26 6.89 -11.38 -16.53
N ALA A 27 6.48 -12.50 -15.91
CA ALA A 27 5.30 -13.25 -16.31
C ALA A 27 4.00 -12.43 -16.17
N LEU A 28 3.90 -11.59 -15.12
CA LEU A 28 2.76 -10.71 -14.90
C LEU A 28 2.71 -9.59 -15.95
N PHE A 29 3.86 -9.00 -16.29
CA PHE A 29 3.93 -7.96 -17.33
C PHE A 29 3.57 -8.51 -18.72
N TYR A 30 4.04 -9.71 -19.08
CA TYR A 30 3.61 -10.35 -20.32
C TYR A 30 2.12 -10.72 -20.31
N ALA A 31 1.58 -11.21 -19.18
CA ALA A 31 0.16 -11.49 -19.05
C ALA A 31 -0.68 -10.23 -19.26
N LYS A 32 -0.27 -9.10 -18.66
CA LYS A 32 -0.97 -7.82 -18.81
C LYS A 32 -0.87 -7.26 -20.23
N ALA A 33 0.29 -7.40 -20.88
CA ALA A 33 0.47 -7.01 -22.28
C ALA A 33 -0.44 -7.82 -23.22
N ASN A 34 -0.60 -9.12 -22.96
CA ASN A 34 -1.46 -9.99 -23.77
C ASN A 34 -2.95 -9.74 -23.53
N GLU A 35 -3.37 -9.46 -22.29
CA GLU A 35 -4.74 -9.03 -21.98
C GLU A 35 -5.10 -7.73 -22.72
N LEU A 36 -4.20 -6.76 -22.68
CA LEU A 36 -4.40 -5.47 -23.34
C LEU A 36 -4.36 -5.60 -24.87
N ALA A 37 -3.53 -6.49 -25.42
CA ALA A 37 -3.54 -6.78 -26.84
C ALA A 37 -4.85 -7.47 -27.28
N ALA A 38 -5.36 -8.42 -26.51
CA ALA A 38 -6.62 -9.11 -26.79
C ALA A 38 -7.83 -8.16 -26.74
N ALA A 39 -7.87 -7.26 -25.75
CA ALA A 39 -8.96 -6.30 -25.59
C ALA A 39 -9.09 -5.29 -26.75
N TYR A 40 -8.00 -5.02 -27.47
CA TYR A 40 -7.95 -4.05 -28.57
C TYR A 40 -7.70 -4.68 -29.95
N GLY A 41 -7.83 -6.02 -30.06
CA GLY A 41 -7.67 -6.73 -31.33
C GLY A 41 -6.26 -6.66 -31.93
N LEU A 42 -5.23 -6.50 -31.09
CA LEU A 42 -3.84 -6.40 -31.50
C LEU A 42 -3.20 -7.79 -31.63
N PRO A 43 -2.23 -7.98 -32.54
CA PRO A 43 -1.59 -9.27 -32.75
C PRO A 43 -0.84 -9.74 -31.50
N LEU A 44 -1.21 -10.91 -30.99
CA LEU A 44 -0.52 -11.59 -29.89
C LEU A 44 0.74 -12.26 -30.42
N THR A 45 1.90 -11.61 -30.28
CA THR A 45 3.19 -12.29 -30.49
C THR A 45 3.43 -13.31 -29.37
N LYS A 46 3.49 -14.59 -29.75
CA LYS A 46 3.82 -15.70 -28.84
C LYS A 46 5.29 -15.60 -28.45
N HIS A 47 5.61 -15.01 -27.31
CA HIS A 47 6.90 -15.26 -26.68
C HIS A 47 6.93 -16.69 -26.12
N ARG A 48 7.92 -17.47 -26.57
CA ARG A 48 8.20 -18.82 -26.08
C ARG A 48 8.59 -18.72 -24.61
N GLN A 49 7.68 -19.08 -23.72
CA GLN A 49 7.98 -19.24 -22.29
C GLN A 49 9.15 -20.23 -22.15
N PRO A 50 10.22 -19.90 -21.39
CA PRO A 50 11.14 -20.93 -20.93
C PRO A 50 10.38 -21.84 -19.98
N ALA A 51 10.42 -23.15 -20.26
CA ALA A 51 9.72 -24.16 -19.48
C ALA A 51 10.15 -24.07 -18.01
N ALA A 52 9.17 -23.94 -17.13
CA ALA A 52 9.38 -24.03 -15.69
C ALA A 52 10.01 -25.39 -15.37
N GLU A 53 11.26 -25.37 -14.88
CA GLU A 53 11.95 -26.55 -14.40
C GLU A 53 11.28 -27.03 -13.10
N THR A 54 10.48 -28.09 -13.23
CA THR A 54 9.82 -28.78 -12.12
C THR A 54 10.82 -29.29 -11.08
N PRO A 55 10.62 -29.07 -9.76
CA PRO A 55 11.34 -29.79 -8.73
C PRO A 55 10.92 -31.27 -8.75
N ARG A 56 11.90 -32.18 -8.86
CA ARG A 56 11.69 -33.63 -8.84
C ARG A 56 11.08 -34.09 -7.50
N PRO A 57 10.08 -35.00 -7.49
CA PRO A 57 9.65 -35.67 -6.27
C PRO A 57 10.68 -36.73 -5.87
N ASN A 58 11.16 -36.65 -4.63
CA ASN A 58 12.09 -37.63 -4.08
C ASN A 58 11.34 -38.95 -3.80
N ARG A 59 11.80 -40.03 -4.45
CA ARG A 59 11.19 -41.36 -4.43
C ARG A 59 11.64 -42.15 -3.20
N ALA A 60 10.68 -42.82 -2.58
CA ALA A 60 10.79 -43.65 -1.38
C ALA A 60 11.83 -44.78 -1.43
N ARG A 61 12.26 -45.26 -0.24
CA ARG A 61 12.78 -46.62 -0.03
C ARG A 61 12.25 -47.20 1.30
N PRO A 62 11.96 -48.53 1.41
CA PRO A 62 11.08 -49.07 2.45
C PRO A 62 11.73 -49.96 3.52
N SER A 63 10.90 -50.25 4.54
CA SER A 63 10.75 -51.45 5.40
C SER A 63 11.69 -51.74 6.60
N GLY A 64 11.02 -51.98 7.74
CA GLY A 64 11.43 -52.77 8.92
C GLY A 64 11.43 -51.94 10.22
N THR A 65 10.89 -52.32 11.40
CA THR A 65 10.26 -53.55 11.93
C THR A 65 9.73 -53.19 13.35
N GLN A 66 8.46 -53.51 13.68
CA GLN A 66 7.85 -53.91 14.99
C GLN A 66 8.10 -53.03 16.27
N GLN A 67 7.28 -52.90 17.32
CA GLN A 67 6.22 -53.72 17.91
C GLN A 67 5.48 -52.96 19.06
N SER A 68 4.17 -53.26 19.24
CA SER A 68 3.39 -53.41 20.50
C SER A 68 3.16 -52.28 21.54
N THR A 69 1.92 -51.73 21.57
CA THR A 69 0.83 -51.76 22.61
C THR A 69 1.12 -51.76 24.13
N PRO A 70 0.14 -51.46 25.04
CA PRO A 70 -1.18 -50.78 24.91
C PRO A 70 -1.62 -49.84 26.10
N THR A 71 -2.87 -49.36 26.00
CA THR A 71 -3.85 -49.09 27.10
C THR A 71 -3.74 -47.79 27.92
N ASN A 72 -4.69 -46.87 27.72
CA ASN A 72 -5.76 -46.69 28.72
C ASN A 72 -7.01 -45.96 28.20
N ALA A 73 -8.11 -46.27 28.86
CA ALA A 73 -9.46 -46.21 28.35
C ALA A 73 -10.23 -44.91 28.61
N ARG A 74 -11.32 -44.77 27.83
CA ARG A 74 -12.65 -44.26 28.22
C ARG A 74 -12.86 -42.74 28.29
N ARG A 75 -13.56 -42.22 27.27
CA ARG A 75 -14.95 -41.74 27.44
C ARG A 75 -15.58 -41.46 26.07
N THR A 76 -16.59 -42.26 25.75
CA THR A 76 -17.62 -41.94 24.78
C THR A 76 -18.43 -40.75 25.28
N THR A 77 -18.25 -39.60 24.64
CA THR A 77 -19.23 -38.52 24.68
C THR A 77 -19.69 -38.29 23.26
N THR A 78 -20.94 -38.65 22.99
CA THR A 78 -21.72 -38.31 21.80
C THR A 78 -21.61 -36.81 21.51
N MET A 79 -20.84 -36.45 20.48
CA MET A 79 -20.94 -35.14 19.86
C MET A 79 -22.02 -35.24 18.79
N THR A 80 -23.22 -34.80 19.16
CA THR A 80 -24.31 -34.45 18.26
C THR A 80 -23.73 -33.64 17.10
N SER A 81 -23.93 -34.12 15.87
CA SER A 81 -23.53 -33.42 14.66
C SER A 81 -24.33 -32.13 14.52
N THR A 82 -23.87 -31.04 15.14
CA THR A 82 -24.35 -29.71 14.80
C THR A 82 -23.82 -29.41 13.41
N ALA A 83 -24.67 -29.65 12.40
CA ALA A 83 -24.45 -29.22 11.04
C ALA A 83 -24.06 -27.74 11.07
N THR A 84 -22.78 -27.46 10.92
CA THR A 84 -22.31 -26.09 10.77
C THR A 84 -22.81 -25.69 9.40
N LYS A 85 -23.90 -24.92 9.38
CA LYS A 85 -24.49 -24.36 8.16
C LYS A 85 -23.44 -23.46 7.54
N THR A 86 -22.58 -24.02 6.70
CA THR A 86 -21.58 -23.29 5.91
C THR A 86 -22.37 -22.26 5.10
N LYS A 87 -22.31 -21.00 5.52
CA LYS A 87 -22.85 -19.90 4.72
C LYS A 87 -22.23 -20.03 3.32
N PRO A 88 -23.04 -19.98 2.24
CA PRO A 88 -22.49 -20.02 0.91
C PRO A 88 -21.47 -18.88 0.78
N ALA A 89 -20.28 -19.20 0.28
CA ALA A 89 -19.25 -18.22 -0.01
C ALA A 89 -19.86 -17.20 -0.98
N ARG A 90 -20.14 -15.99 -0.49
CA ARG A 90 -20.50 -14.89 -1.38
C ARG A 90 -19.30 -14.67 -2.30
N PRO A 91 -19.50 -14.56 -3.62
CA PRO A 91 -18.41 -14.16 -4.51
C PRO A 91 -17.85 -12.84 -3.97
N ALA A 92 -16.53 -12.78 -3.83
CA ALA A 92 -15.84 -11.56 -3.43
C ALA A 92 -16.16 -10.49 -4.48
N GLY A 93 -17.09 -9.59 -4.15
CA GLY A 93 -17.38 -8.46 -5.01
C GLY A 93 -16.15 -7.58 -5.15
N ASP A 94 -16.15 -6.70 -6.15
CA ASP A 94 -15.06 -5.77 -6.44
C ASP A 94 -14.63 -4.96 -5.19
N THR A 95 -15.60 -4.66 -4.31
CA THR A 95 -15.40 -4.02 -3.01
C THR A 95 -14.64 -4.86 -1.99
N THR A 96 -14.74 -6.20 -2.06
CA THR A 96 -14.02 -7.13 -1.17
C THR A 96 -12.57 -7.26 -1.57
N MET A 97 -12.28 -7.28 -2.88
CA MET A 97 -10.91 -7.29 -3.39
C MET A 97 -10.22 -5.94 -3.16
N SER A 98 -10.88 -4.82 -3.48
CA SER A 98 -10.34 -3.50 -3.16
C SER A 98 -10.09 -3.29 -1.66
N LYS A 99 -10.95 -3.76 -0.76
CA LYS A 99 -10.67 -3.75 0.70
C LYS A 99 -9.55 -4.69 1.15
N ALA A 100 -9.23 -5.72 0.37
CA ALA A 100 -8.12 -6.64 0.66
C ALA A 100 -6.78 -6.09 0.16
N PHE A 101 -6.79 -5.31 -0.93
CA PHE A 101 -5.62 -4.68 -1.53
C PHE A 101 -5.37 -3.24 -1.06
N THR A 102 -6.37 -2.55 -0.51
CA THR A 102 -6.16 -1.34 0.27
C THR A 102 -5.74 -1.79 1.67
N PRO A 103 -4.46 -1.70 2.05
CA PRO A 103 -4.08 -1.98 3.42
C PRO A 103 -4.95 -1.12 4.34
N ARG A 104 -5.31 -1.63 5.52
CA ARG A 104 -6.08 -0.88 6.53
C ARG A 104 -5.21 0.23 7.12
N THR A 105 -4.85 1.21 6.29
CA THR A 105 -4.04 2.37 6.64
C THR A 105 -4.85 3.23 7.58
N ARG A 106 -4.36 3.40 8.80
CA ARG A 106 -5.00 4.25 9.81
C ARG A 106 -4.50 5.68 9.64
N ALA A 107 -5.30 6.66 10.03
CA ALA A 107 -4.79 8.02 10.16
C ALA A 107 -3.60 8.06 11.15
N ALA A 108 -2.55 8.79 10.81
CA ALA A 108 -1.43 9.08 11.71
C ALA A 108 -1.89 9.93 12.90
N PHE A 109 -2.62 11.01 12.59
CA PHE A 109 -3.22 11.91 13.56
C PHE A 109 -4.73 11.94 13.37
N ASN A 110 -5.46 11.86 14.47
CA ASN A 110 -6.91 11.94 14.47
C ASN A 110 -7.39 13.10 15.36
N ARG A 111 -8.71 13.25 15.51
CA ARG A 111 -9.30 14.30 16.34
C ARG A 111 -8.84 14.22 17.80
N ASN A 112 -8.58 13.02 18.30
CA ASN A 112 -8.23 12.72 19.69
C ASN A 112 -6.71 12.62 19.89
N SER A 113 -5.89 13.00 18.91
CA SER A 113 -4.44 13.06 19.09
C SER A 113 -4.10 14.17 20.07
N GLU A 114 -3.41 13.80 21.16
CA GLU A 114 -2.93 14.72 22.19
C GLU A 114 -1.58 15.31 21.81
N PRO A 115 -1.28 16.55 22.26
CA PRO A 115 0.06 17.12 22.12
C PRO A 115 1.14 16.16 22.61
N GLY A 116 2.24 16.04 21.86
CA GLY A 116 3.28 15.03 22.07
C GLY A 116 3.07 13.74 21.26
N ALA A 117 1.91 13.53 20.63
CA ALA A 117 1.72 12.42 19.71
C ALA A 117 2.72 12.52 18.55
N GLN A 118 3.42 11.43 18.29
CA GLN A 118 4.43 11.36 17.24
C GLN A 118 4.27 10.10 16.39
N ILE A 119 4.67 10.21 15.14
CA ILE A 119 4.87 9.08 14.24
C ILE A 119 6.28 9.14 13.67
N GLU A 120 6.89 7.98 13.53
CA GLU A 120 8.19 7.81 12.89
C GLU A 120 8.12 6.61 11.98
N GLY A 121 8.68 6.74 10.78
CA GLY A 121 8.66 5.66 9.81
C GLY A 121 9.22 6.02 8.46
N ILE A 122 9.05 5.11 7.52
CA ILE A 122 9.51 5.23 6.13
C ILE A 122 8.32 5.56 5.25
N ILE A 123 8.46 6.51 4.33
CA ILE A 123 7.43 6.81 3.33
C ILE A 123 7.43 5.69 2.31
N VAL A 124 6.34 4.93 2.20
CA VAL A 124 6.20 3.81 1.26
C VAL A 124 5.42 4.18 0.01
N ALA A 125 4.58 5.22 0.07
CA ALA A 125 3.84 5.75 -1.06
C ALA A 125 3.44 7.20 -0.81
N ILE A 126 3.22 7.93 -1.90
CA ILE A 126 2.66 9.28 -1.91
C ILE A 126 1.43 9.22 -2.82
N GLU A 127 0.26 9.45 -2.25
CA GLU A 127 -1.03 9.49 -2.95
C GLU A 127 -1.55 10.93 -2.99
N GLU A 128 -2.53 11.21 -3.84
CA GLU A 128 -3.24 12.49 -3.87
C GLU A 128 -4.75 12.24 -3.82
N GLU A 129 -5.44 12.95 -2.94
CA GLU A 129 -6.90 12.90 -2.83
C GLU A 129 -7.48 14.33 -2.86
N PRO A 130 -8.71 14.55 -3.35
CA PRO A 130 -9.37 15.86 -3.28
C PRO A 130 -9.52 16.35 -1.83
N ASP A 131 -9.22 17.63 -1.57
CA ASP A 131 -9.49 18.27 -0.28
C ASP A 131 -10.98 18.46 -0.10
N LEU A 132 -11.62 17.59 0.66
CA LEU A 132 -13.03 17.73 0.97
C LEU A 132 -13.23 18.71 2.13
N ASP A 133 -14.24 19.58 2.00
CA ASP A 133 -14.74 20.36 3.13
C ASP A 133 -15.38 19.45 4.19
N TYR A 134 -15.05 19.68 5.44
CA TYR A 134 -15.52 18.84 6.55
C TYR A 134 -17.05 18.89 6.75
N ARG A 135 -17.67 20.05 6.49
CA ARG A 135 -19.10 20.28 6.71
C ARG A 135 -19.91 19.85 5.50
N THR A 136 -19.50 20.25 4.30
CA THR A 136 -20.29 20.03 3.08
C THR A 136 -19.91 18.75 2.34
N ARG A 137 -18.73 18.16 2.63
CA ARG A 137 -18.13 17.03 1.89
C ARG A 137 -17.91 17.30 0.41
N ALA A 138 -18.02 18.56 -0.02
CA ALA A 138 -17.70 18.95 -1.38
C ALA A 138 -16.17 19.13 -1.54
N PRO A 139 -15.60 18.85 -2.72
CA PRO A 139 -14.24 19.24 -3.04
C PRO A 139 -14.06 20.74 -2.88
N LYS A 140 -12.99 21.16 -2.21
CA LYS A 140 -12.58 22.55 -2.19
C LYS A 140 -11.96 22.89 -3.53
N LEU A 141 -12.27 24.08 -4.00
CA LEU A 141 -11.65 24.61 -5.21
C LEU A 141 -10.38 25.38 -4.84
N ASP A 142 -9.38 25.29 -5.69
CA ASP A 142 -8.19 26.13 -5.64
C ASP A 142 -8.48 27.53 -6.23
N ALA A 143 -7.45 28.39 -6.30
CA ALA A 143 -7.58 29.75 -6.82
C ALA A 143 -8.00 29.79 -8.32
N ASP A 144 -7.73 28.71 -9.06
CA ASP A 144 -8.02 28.57 -10.48
C ASP A 144 -9.39 27.89 -10.72
N GLY A 145 -10.10 27.53 -9.66
CA GLY A 145 -11.42 26.87 -9.72
C GLY A 145 -11.36 25.36 -9.94
N ASN A 146 -10.17 24.74 -9.89
CA ASN A 146 -10.02 23.28 -9.97
C ASN A 146 -10.14 22.64 -8.59
N GLU A 147 -10.43 21.34 -8.54
CA GLU A 147 -10.42 20.60 -7.28
C GLU A 147 -9.03 20.62 -6.65
N ARG A 148 -8.95 21.17 -5.44
CA ARG A 148 -7.71 21.23 -4.68
C ARG A 148 -7.31 19.82 -4.27
N MET A 149 -6.20 19.33 -4.78
CA MET A 149 -5.63 18.04 -4.38
C MET A 149 -4.78 18.18 -3.10
N VAL A 150 -4.83 17.18 -2.23
CA VAL A 150 -4.02 17.09 -1.01
C VAL A 150 -3.12 15.88 -1.11
N PRO A 151 -1.80 16.05 -0.97
CA PRO A 151 -0.89 14.92 -0.91
C PRO A 151 -1.06 14.16 0.40
N ILE A 152 -0.98 12.84 0.30
CA ILE A 152 -1.10 11.90 1.40
C ILE A 152 0.16 11.07 1.42
N LEU A 153 0.94 11.21 2.50
CA LEU A 153 2.07 10.32 2.74
C LEU A 153 1.55 9.05 3.40
N ILE A 154 1.91 7.91 2.82
CA ILE A 154 1.71 6.60 3.43
C ILE A 154 3.02 6.24 4.13
N VAL A 155 3.00 6.28 5.46
CA VAL A 155 4.18 6.05 6.31
C VAL A 155 4.07 4.68 6.97
N GLN A 156 5.12 3.88 6.85
CA GLN A 156 5.25 2.60 7.51
C GLN A 156 5.98 2.76 8.83
N THR A 157 5.30 2.51 9.95
CA THR A 157 5.85 2.71 11.31
C THR A 157 6.34 1.42 11.97
N ASP A 158 6.20 0.27 11.32
CA ASP A 158 6.65 -1.03 11.86
C ASP A 158 8.15 -1.32 11.59
N GLY A 159 8.87 -0.36 11.00
CA GLY A 159 10.28 -0.48 10.65
C GLY A 159 10.54 -1.27 9.36
N THR A 160 9.50 -1.76 8.68
CA THR A 160 9.63 -2.39 7.36
C THR A 160 9.52 -1.36 6.24
N THR A 161 9.90 -1.76 5.02
CA THR A 161 9.66 -0.99 3.79
C THR A 161 8.48 -1.54 2.99
N LYS A 162 7.73 -2.50 3.56
CA LYS A 162 6.64 -3.18 2.85
C LYS A 162 5.47 -2.22 2.68
N PRO A 163 4.90 -2.10 1.46
CA PRO A 163 3.74 -1.23 1.19
C PRO A 163 2.42 -1.85 1.67
N TYR A 164 2.47 -2.80 2.60
CA TYR A 164 1.34 -3.47 3.22
C TYR A 164 1.68 -3.82 4.67
N GLY A 165 0.67 -3.88 5.53
CA GLY A 165 0.86 -4.23 6.94
C GLY A 165 -0.01 -3.43 7.90
N GLN A 166 0.12 -3.73 9.19
CA GLN A 166 -0.63 -3.05 10.26
C GLN A 166 0.00 -1.71 10.67
N GLY A 167 1.27 -1.48 10.34
CA GLY A 167 2.02 -0.26 10.67
C GLY A 167 1.79 0.90 9.69
N LEU A 168 0.98 0.72 8.65
CA LEU A 168 0.75 1.76 7.65
C LEU A 168 -0.15 2.88 8.18
N ARG A 169 0.34 4.11 8.06
CA ARG A 169 -0.33 5.33 8.51
C ARG A 169 -0.48 6.32 7.36
N LYS A 170 -1.70 6.82 7.16
CA LYS A 170 -1.98 7.94 6.25
C LYS A 170 -1.71 9.26 6.97
N VAL A 171 -0.92 10.12 6.36
CA VAL A 171 -0.67 11.50 6.78
C VAL A 171 -1.17 12.42 5.67
N TRP A 172 -2.29 13.10 5.91
CA TRP A 172 -2.77 14.14 5.01
C TRP A 172 -1.92 15.40 5.21
N VAL A 173 -1.22 15.82 4.17
CA VAL A 173 -0.33 16.97 4.20
C VAL A 173 -1.16 18.24 3.99
N ARG A 174 -1.75 18.74 5.07
CA ARG A 174 -2.51 20.00 5.14
C ARG A 174 -1.68 21.05 5.89
N THR A 175 -1.96 22.33 5.66
CA THR A 175 -1.24 23.53 6.17
C THR A 175 -0.21 23.25 7.27
N GLY A 176 -0.61 22.96 8.50
CA GLY A 176 0.34 22.77 9.61
C GLY A 176 1.35 21.62 9.46
N ILE A 177 0.96 20.51 8.82
CA ILE A 177 1.89 19.40 8.49
C ILE A 177 2.71 19.77 7.25
N ALA A 178 2.13 20.48 6.28
CA ALA A 178 2.83 20.94 5.08
C ALA A 178 3.99 21.87 5.45
N ASP A 179 3.74 22.86 6.31
CA ASP A 179 4.75 23.81 6.78
C ASP A 179 5.89 23.09 7.52
N ALA A 180 5.54 22.14 8.40
CA ALA A 180 6.52 21.33 9.12
C ALA A 180 7.38 20.48 8.18
N LEU A 181 6.78 19.85 7.16
CA LEU A 181 7.51 19.05 6.17
C LEU A 181 8.38 19.91 5.24
N ILE A 182 7.92 21.10 4.84
CA ILE A 182 8.72 22.04 4.06
C ILE A 182 9.97 22.43 4.83
N GLY A 183 9.82 22.82 6.11
CA GLY A 183 10.96 23.11 6.98
C GLY A 183 11.92 21.92 7.10
N ALA A 184 11.38 20.72 7.33
CA ALA A 184 12.18 19.50 7.41
C ALA A 184 12.93 19.16 6.10
N CYS A 185 12.32 19.43 4.94
CA CYS A 185 12.95 19.25 3.64
C CYS A 185 14.09 20.26 3.43
N MET A 186 13.88 21.53 3.81
CA MET A 186 14.90 22.57 3.76
C MET A 186 16.10 22.22 4.65
N ASP A 187 15.86 21.74 5.88
CA ASP A 187 16.90 21.31 6.81
C ASP A 187 17.68 20.10 6.27
N ALA A 188 17.02 19.21 5.53
CA ALA A 188 17.62 18.06 4.88
C ALA A 188 18.26 18.39 3.51
N GLY A 189 18.17 19.64 3.04
CA GLY A 189 18.72 20.08 1.75
C GLY A 189 17.99 19.51 0.53
N VAL A 190 16.74 19.09 0.67
CA VAL A 190 15.93 18.51 -0.42
C VAL A 190 14.74 19.39 -0.78
N THR A 191 14.27 19.29 -2.03
CA THR A 191 13.11 20.08 -2.49
C THR A 191 11.77 19.48 -2.07
N ARG A 192 11.70 18.15 -1.90
CA ARG A 192 10.45 17.44 -1.60
C ARG A 192 10.72 16.14 -0.86
N THR A 193 9.69 15.64 -0.17
CA THR A 193 9.67 14.28 0.35
C THR A 193 9.53 13.28 -0.80
N VAL A 194 10.27 12.17 -0.71
CA VAL A 194 10.26 11.08 -1.70
C VAL A 194 9.96 9.74 -1.03
N VAL A 195 9.52 8.78 -1.82
CA VAL A 195 9.33 7.40 -1.36
C VAL A 195 10.69 6.83 -0.93
N GLY A 196 10.71 6.11 0.18
CA GLY A 196 11.92 5.62 0.83
C GLY A 196 12.51 6.56 1.87
N GLY A 197 12.12 7.85 1.88
CA GLY A 197 12.55 8.81 2.89
C GLY A 197 12.04 8.44 4.27
N LYS A 198 12.85 8.70 5.30
CA LYS A 198 12.47 8.56 6.71
C LYS A 198 11.88 9.88 7.19
N VAL A 199 10.74 9.80 7.85
CA VAL A 199 10.06 10.97 8.39
C VAL A 199 9.67 10.73 9.84
N ARG A 200 9.88 11.74 10.67
CA ARG A 200 9.35 11.83 12.03
C ARG A 200 8.47 13.06 12.09
N ILE A 201 7.20 12.90 12.44
CA ILE A 201 6.24 14.01 12.59
C ILE A 201 5.70 13.97 14.00
N ARG A 202 5.73 15.10 14.69
CA ARG A 202 5.22 15.28 16.04
C ARG A 202 4.18 16.39 16.07
N TYR A 203 3.09 16.14 16.78
CA TYR A 203 2.07 17.14 17.07
C TYR A 203 2.46 17.89 18.35
N GLU A 204 2.75 19.17 18.27
CA GLU A 204 3.22 19.96 19.44
C GLU A 204 2.07 20.57 20.24
N GLY A 205 0.92 20.80 19.60
CA GLY A 205 -0.25 21.37 20.26
C GLY A 205 -0.99 22.37 19.41
N LEU A 206 -1.76 23.25 20.06
CA LEU A 206 -2.52 24.29 19.40
C LEU A 206 -1.70 25.60 19.39
N GLY A 207 -1.68 26.27 18.24
CA GLY A 207 -1.11 27.60 18.08
C GLY A 207 -2.09 28.70 18.46
N GLU A 208 -1.68 29.95 18.26
CA GLU A 208 -2.56 31.10 18.48
C GLU A 208 -3.63 31.18 17.37
N PRO A 209 -4.92 31.34 17.72
CA PRO A 209 -5.95 31.53 16.72
C PRO A 209 -5.72 32.86 15.98
N PRO A 210 -5.79 32.89 14.64
CA PRO A 210 -5.47 34.08 13.85
C PRO A 210 -6.47 35.24 14.05
N ALA A 211 -7.65 34.96 14.59
CA ALA A 211 -8.66 35.95 14.94
C ALA A 211 -9.65 35.41 15.98
N PRO A 212 -10.40 36.29 16.69
CA PRO A 212 -11.49 35.87 17.57
C PRO A 212 -12.50 35.02 16.79
N ASN A 213 -12.90 33.87 17.35
CA ASN A 213 -13.77 32.85 16.76
C ASN A 213 -13.14 31.90 15.71
N PHE A 214 -11.84 32.01 15.42
CA PHE A 214 -11.15 31.01 14.60
C PHE A 214 -10.66 29.85 15.46
N SER A 215 -10.67 28.64 14.88
CA SER A 215 -10.07 27.47 15.54
C SER A 215 -8.56 27.63 15.57
N ALA A 216 -7.95 27.41 16.74
CA ALA A 216 -6.51 27.40 16.90
C ALA A 216 -5.88 26.34 15.95
N PRO A 217 -4.88 26.73 15.13
CA PRO A 217 -4.26 25.80 14.21
C PRO A 217 -3.46 24.75 14.98
N LYS A 218 -3.44 23.52 14.48
CA LYS A 218 -2.56 22.47 15.03
C LYS A 218 -1.13 22.70 14.56
N LEU A 219 -0.20 22.78 15.50
CA LEU A 219 1.22 22.93 15.25
C LEU A 219 1.90 21.57 15.19
N TYR A 220 2.77 21.41 14.20
CA TYR A 220 3.53 20.19 13.98
C TYR A 220 5.01 20.53 13.82
N THR A 221 5.86 19.61 14.24
CA THR A 221 7.28 19.60 13.93
C THR A 221 7.57 18.34 13.12
N ALA A 222 8.46 18.44 12.14
CA ALA A 222 8.87 17.30 11.35
C ALA A 222 10.39 17.26 11.19
N VAL A 223 10.91 16.05 11.08
CA VAL A 223 12.30 15.78 10.70
C VAL A 223 12.24 14.82 9.52
N TYR A 224 12.99 15.13 8.48
CA TYR A 224 13.06 14.33 7.26
C TYR A 224 14.50 13.93 6.99
N GLN A 225 14.66 12.69 6.52
CA GLN A 225 15.91 12.18 6.01
C GLN A 225 15.65 11.52 4.66
N ALA A 226 16.36 11.97 3.62
CA ALA A 226 16.29 11.38 2.30
C ALA A 226 16.73 9.90 2.32
N PRO A 227 16.19 9.06 1.42
CA PRO A 227 16.68 7.70 1.28
C PRO A 227 18.15 7.70 0.82
N ASP A 228 18.90 6.71 1.28
CA ASP A 228 20.29 6.49 0.83
C ASP A 228 20.25 6.12 -0.67
N GLY A 229 20.43 7.10 -1.56
CA GLY A 229 20.47 6.89 -3.02
C GLY A 229 19.75 7.93 -3.89
N GLU A 230 19.00 8.88 -3.34
CA GLU A 230 18.43 10.01 -4.10
C GLU A 230 18.95 11.34 -3.53
N GLY A 231 20.21 11.61 -3.79
CA GLY A 231 20.91 12.83 -3.45
C GLY A 231 22.01 13.09 -4.48
N GLU A 232 21.64 13.12 -5.76
CA GLU A 232 22.49 13.71 -6.80
C GLU A 232 21.77 14.92 -7.38
N CYS A 233 22.51 16.03 -7.35
CA CYS A 233 22.17 17.39 -7.73
C CYS A 233 21.81 17.55 -9.21
#